data_AF-A0A2E1LUB6-F1
#
_entry.id   AF-A0A2E1LUB6-F1
#
_cell.length_a   1.000
_cell.length_b   1.000
_cell.length_c   1.000
_cell.angle_alpha   90.00
_cell.angle_beta   90.00
_cell.angle_gamma   90.00
#
_symmetry.space_group_name_H-M   'P 1'
#
loop_
_entity.id
_entity.type
_entity.pdbx_description
1 polymer ?
#
loop_
_entity_poly.entity_id
_entity_poly.type
_entity_poly.pdbx_seq_one_letter_code
_entity_poly.pdbx_strand_id
1 'polypeptide(L)'
;MTPELSYLFGGGVIMFAIIIIQVAYLPLSKGLAWGLSARDEAVEGNVLDGRIARTLNNHIESMVLFATAVLVAHAAGISTEMTVLGAMLYFWARLIYVPIYLLGLPYLRTISFLAGAIGTVLIYLEIAGAISA
;
A
#
# COMPACT_ATOMS: atom_id res chain seq x y z
N MET A 1 4.68 17.30 11.96
CA MET A 1 4.08 16.03 11.53
C MET A 1 4.74 14.93 12.33
N THR A 2 3.98 14.02 12.95
CA THR A 2 4.61 12.90 13.68
C THR A 2 5.30 11.95 12.69
N PRO A 3 6.28 11.14 13.14
CA PRO A 3 6.91 10.15 12.27
C PRO A 3 5.90 9.22 11.59
N GLU A 4 4.88 8.76 12.32
CA GLU A 4 3.83 7.87 11.80
C GLU A 4 3.04 8.53 10.67
N LEU A 5 2.65 9.80 10.83
CA LEU A 5 1.98 10.56 9.78
C LEU A 5 2.88 10.76 8.54
N SER A 6 4.19 10.89 8.75
CA SER A 6 5.15 11.00 7.65
C SER A 6 5.23 9.71 6.82
N TYR A 7 5.20 8.56 7.49
CA TYR A 7 5.13 7.25 6.83
C TYR A 7 3.77 6.99 6.17
N LEU A 8 2.67 7.46 6.78
CA LEU A 8 1.35 7.45 6.15
C LEU A 8 1.33 8.27 4.86
N PHE A 9 1.88 9.49 4.90
CA PHE A 9 2.04 10.31 3.71
C PHE A 9 2.86 9.57 2.64
N GLY A 10 3.98 8.95 3.02
CA GLY A 10 4.80 8.14 2.11
C GLY A 10 4.03 6.96 1.50
N GLY A 11 3.17 6.28 2.26
CA GLY A 11 2.28 5.24 1.75
C GLY A 11 1.31 5.79 0.69
N GLY A 12 0.76 6.99 0.91
CA GLY A 12 -0.08 7.68 -0.07
C GLY A 12 0.68 7.99 -1.37
N VAL A 13 1.94 8.41 -1.27
CA VAL A 13 2.82 8.64 -2.43
C VAL A 13 3.07 7.34 -3.20
N ILE A 14 3.30 6.22 -2.51
CA ILE A 14 3.44 4.90 -3.15
C ILE A 14 2.16 4.53 -3.90
N MET A 15 0.98 4.70 -3.28
CA MET A 15 -0.30 4.43 -3.94
C MET A 15 -0.47 5.27 -5.20
N PHE A 16 -0.19 6.56 -5.12
CA PHE A 16 -0.26 7.46 -6.27
C PHE A 16 0.70 7.02 -7.39
N ALA A 17 1.92 6.63 -7.05
CA ALA A 17 2.88 6.12 -8.02
C ALA A 17 2.37 4.85 -8.72
N ILE A 18 1.74 3.90 -8.00
CA ILE A 18 1.16 2.70 -8.60
C ILE A 18 0.01 3.06 -9.56
N ILE A 19 -0.83 4.04 -9.20
CA ILE A 19 -1.91 4.54 -10.06
C ILE A 19 -1.32 5.14 -11.35
N ILE A 20 -0.27 5.96 -11.25
CA ILE A 20 0.40 6.53 -12.42
C ILE A 20 0.98 5.42 -13.31
N ILE A 21 1.63 4.41 -12.73
CA ILE A 21 2.13 3.24 -13.48
C ILE A 21 0.98 2.56 -14.22
N GLN A 22 -0.15 2.32 -13.56
CA GLN A 22 -1.31 1.68 -14.18
C GLN A 22 -1.90 2.52 -15.32
N VAL A 23 -2.12 3.81 -15.09
CA VAL A 23 -2.74 4.72 -16.07
C VAL A 23 -1.82 4.93 -17.28
N ALA A 24 -0.50 4.99 -17.08
CA ALA A 24 0.46 5.12 -18.18
C ALA A 24 0.66 3.80 -18.95
N TYR A 25 0.65 2.66 -18.27
CA TYR A 25 0.93 1.36 -18.89
C TYR A 25 -0.25 0.79 -19.67
N LEU A 26 -1.48 0.90 -19.16
CA LEU A 26 -2.65 0.26 -19.79
C LEU A 26 -2.92 0.72 -21.24
N PRO A 27 -2.80 2.01 -21.63
CA PRO A 27 -2.92 2.42 -23.03
C PRO A 27 -1.81 1.86 -23.93
N LEU A 28 -0.62 1.60 -23.36
CA LEU A 28 0.50 1.00 -24.09
C LEU A 28 0.27 -0.50 -24.31
N SER A 29 -0.35 -1.20 -23.36
CA SER A 29 -0.64 -2.63 -23.46
C SER A 29 -1.90 -2.93 -24.26
N LYS A 30 -2.95 -2.12 -24.12
CA LYS A 30 -4.29 -2.35 -24.70
C LYS A 30 -4.62 -1.44 -25.89
N GLY A 31 -3.70 -0.56 -26.26
CA GLY A 31 -3.86 0.40 -27.35
C GLY A 31 -4.41 1.76 -26.90
N LEU A 32 -3.92 2.82 -27.55
CA LEU A 32 -4.25 4.21 -27.20
C LEU A 32 -5.74 4.53 -27.35
N ALA A 33 -6.39 4.01 -28.40
CA ALA A 33 -7.81 4.21 -28.63
C ALA A 33 -8.66 3.68 -27.47
N TRP A 34 -8.32 2.50 -26.95
CA TRP A 34 -8.97 1.94 -25.77
C TRP A 34 -8.62 2.72 -24.50
N GLY A 35 -7.36 3.13 -24.32
CA GLY A 35 -6.92 3.88 -23.14
C GLY A 35 -7.62 5.24 -22.95
N LEU A 36 -8.00 5.88 -24.07
CA LEU A 36 -8.73 7.15 -24.14
C LEU A 36 -10.26 7.00 -24.22
N SER A 37 -10.78 5.77 -24.37
CA SER A 37 -12.23 5.53 -24.39
C SER A 37 -12.81 5.43 -22.97
N ALA A 38 -14.12 5.20 -22.88
CA ALA A 38 -14.79 4.88 -21.62
C ALA A 38 -14.38 3.51 -21.02
N ARG A 39 -13.65 2.68 -21.78
CA ARG A 39 -13.16 1.35 -21.39
C ARG A 39 -14.27 0.32 -21.10
N ASP A 40 -15.45 0.54 -21.68
CA ASP A 40 -16.60 -0.38 -21.55
C ASP A 40 -16.35 -1.72 -22.27
N GLU A 41 -15.59 -1.70 -23.37
CA GLU A 41 -15.19 -2.90 -24.10
C GLU A 41 -14.01 -3.57 -23.41
N ALA A 42 -14.18 -4.86 -23.09
CA ALA A 42 -13.11 -5.66 -22.49
C ALA A 42 -12.03 -5.98 -23.55
N VAL A 43 -10.82 -5.48 -23.32
CA VAL A 43 -9.62 -5.87 -24.07
C VAL A 43 -8.81 -6.85 -23.23
N GLU A 44 -8.45 -7.99 -23.84
CA GLU A 44 -7.61 -9.01 -23.22
C GLU A 44 -6.30 -8.39 -22.72
N GLY A 45 -5.97 -8.69 -21.48
CA GLY A 45 -4.76 -8.20 -20.83
C GLY A 45 -3.66 -9.25 -20.82
N ASN A 46 -2.41 -8.78 -20.76
CA ASN A 46 -1.25 -9.63 -20.51
C ASN A 46 -1.03 -9.87 -19.00
N VAL A 47 -0.05 -10.70 -18.69
CA VAL A 47 0.29 -11.06 -17.30
C VAL A 47 0.62 -9.84 -16.44
N LEU A 48 1.29 -8.83 -17.01
CA LEU A 48 1.71 -7.63 -16.29
C LEU A 48 0.52 -6.70 -15.99
N ASP A 49 -0.48 -6.60 -16.87
CA ASP A 49 -1.73 -5.88 -16.60
C ASP A 49 -2.37 -6.39 -15.30
N GLY A 50 -2.48 -7.71 -15.18
CA GLY A 50 -3.03 -8.36 -13.99
C GLY A 50 -2.15 -8.16 -12.76
N ARG A 51 -0.81 -8.12 -12.90
CA ARG A 51 0.09 -7.85 -11.77
C ARG A 51 -0.09 -6.43 -11.23
N ILE A 52 -0.10 -5.42 -12.11
CA ILE A 52 -0.30 -4.02 -11.71
C ILE A 52 -1.63 -3.85 -10.99
N ALA A 53 -2.72 -4.39 -11.53
CA ALA A 53 -4.04 -4.33 -10.90
C ALA A 53 -4.05 -4.97 -9.50
N ARG A 54 -3.46 -6.17 -9.35
CA ARG A 54 -3.36 -6.83 -8.04
C ARG A 54 -2.44 -6.08 -7.06
N THR A 55 -1.34 -5.48 -7.54
CA THR A 55 -0.46 -4.65 -6.71
C THR A 55 -1.19 -3.42 -6.17
N LEU A 56 -1.96 -2.74 -7.02
CA LEU A 56 -2.78 -1.59 -6.62
C LEU A 56 -3.84 -1.99 -5.60
N ASN A 57 -4.65 -3.00 -5.89
CA ASN A 57 -5.72 -3.44 -4.99
C ASN A 57 -5.18 -3.89 -3.64
N ASN A 58 -4.09 -4.67 -3.63
CA ASN A 58 -3.45 -5.08 -2.38
C ASN A 58 -2.91 -3.89 -1.57
N HIS A 59 -2.39 -2.87 -2.25
CA HIS A 59 -1.93 -1.67 -1.55
C HIS A 59 -3.10 -0.87 -0.98
N ILE A 60 -4.21 -0.72 -1.72
CA ILE A 60 -5.43 -0.06 -1.23
C ILE A 60 -5.94 -0.75 0.04
N GLU A 61 -6.15 -2.07 0.01
CA GLU A 61 -6.61 -2.84 1.17
C GLU A 61 -5.70 -2.66 2.38
N SER A 62 -4.40 -2.78 2.17
CA SER A 62 -3.39 -2.63 3.21
C SER A 62 -3.32 -1.18 3.75
N MET A 63 -3.48 -0.20 2.87
CA MET A 63 -3.43 1.23 3.18
C MET A 63 -4.63 1.69 3.99
N VAL A 64 -5.83 1.16 3.73
CA VAL A 64 -7.03 1.48 4.53
C VAL A 64 -6.81 1.08 5.99
N LEU A 65 -6.27 -0.11 6.24
CA LEU A 65 -5.97 -0.59 7.59
C LEU A 65 -4.88 0.25 8.27
N PHE A 66 -3.81 0.58 7.55
CA PHE A 66 -2.71 1.37 8.09
C PHE A 66 -3.08 2.83 8.35
N ALA A 67 -3.80 3.47 7.42
CA ALA A 67 -4.29 4.82 7.58
C ALA A 67 -5.22 4.93 8.79
N THR A 68 -6.11 3.97 8.97
CA THR A 68 -6.99 3.93 10.15
C THR A 68 -6.17 3.84 11.44
N ALA A 69 -5.17 2.96 11.50
CA ALA A 69 -4.30 2.84 12.68
C ALA A 69 -3.56 4.15 13.00
N VAL A 70 -2.88 4.73 12.01
CA VAL A 70 -2.08 5.96 12.20
C VAL A 70 -2.94 7.17 12.55
N LEU A 71 -4.09 7.34 11.87
CA LEU A 71 -4.97 8.47 12.12
C LEU A 71 -5.64 8.39 13.49
N VAL A 72 -6.03 7.18 13.93
CA VAL A 72 -6.57 6.97 15.29
C VAL A 72 -5.50 7.23 16.34
N ALA A 73 -4.29 6.67 16.19
CA ALA A 73 -3.18 6.92 17.11
C ALA A 73 -2.88 8.43 17.22
N HIS A 74 -2.81 9.12 16.07
CA HIS A 74 -2.58 10.55 16.03
C HIS A 74 -3.68 11.35 16.74
N ALA A 75 -4.95 11.06 16.45
CA ALA A 75 -6.09 11.74 17.08
C ALA A 75 -6.18 11.50 18.59
N ALA A 76 -5.74 10.33 19.06
CA ALA A 76 -5.66 9.98 20.47
C ALA A 76 -4.40 10.53 21.17
N GLY A 77 -3.48 11.18 20.45
CA GLY A 77 -2.21 11.65 20.99
C GLY A 77 -1.23 10.53 21.34
N ILE A 78 -1.41 9.33 20.79
CA ILE A 78 -0.59 8.15 21.04
C ILE A 78 0.56 8.13 20.04
N SER A 79 1.79 8.26 20.54
CA SER A 79 3.01 8.08 19.76
C SER A 79 4.08 7.48 20.67
N THR A 80 4.49 6.26 20.36
CA THR A 80 5.47 5.47 21.11
C THR A 80 6.55 4.95 20.16
N GLU A 81 7.64 4.41 20.70
CA GLU A 81 8.67 3.78 19.87
C GLU A 81 8.09 2.63 19.02
N MET A 82 7.09 1.93 19.55
CA MET A 82 6.41 0.82 18.86
C MET A 82 5.48 1.29 17.74
N THR A 83 4.77 2.42 17.91
CA THR A 83 3.96 2.99 16.80
C THR A 83 4.85 3.48 15.67
N VAL A 84 5.99 4.10 16.00
CA VAL A 84 6.99 4.54 15.01
C VAL A 84 7.61 3.35 14.28
N LEU A 85 8.03 2.30 15.01
CA LEU A 85 8.55 1.07 14.41
C LEU A 85 7.51 0.42 13.50
N GLY A 86 6.25 0.34 13.94
CA GLY A 86 5.16 -0.20 13.14
C GLY A 86 4.96 0.56 11.82
N ALA A 87 5.02 1.89 11.88
CA ALA A 87 4.93 2.75 10.70
C ALA A 87 6.12 2.60 9.74
N MET A 88 7.34 2.48 10.28
CA MET A 88 8.55 2.18 9.49
C MET A 88 8.43 0.84 8.77
N LEU A 89 8.06 -0.22 9.49
CA LEU A 89 7.90 -1.57 8.94
C LEU A 89 6.87 -1.56 7.80
N TYR A 90 5.72 -0.92 8.01
CA TYR A 90 4.71 -0.76 6.96
C TYR A 90 5.28 -0.10 5.71
N PHE A 91 5.86 1.09 5.84
CA PHE A 91 6.31 1.87 4.70
C PHE A 91 7.36 1.13 3.86
N TRP A 92 8.43 0.65 4.51
CA TRP A 92 9.52 -0.02 3.80
C TRP A 92 9.08 -1.37 3.21
N ALA A 93 8.20 -2.09 3.91
CA ALA A 93 7.57 -3.27 3.36
C ALA A 93 6.82 -2.96 2.07
N ARG A 94 5.98 -1.90 2.04
CA ARG A 94 5.22 -1.52 0.84
C ARG A 94 6.12 -1.04 -0.29
N LEU A 95 7.16 -0.26 0.02
CA LEU A 95 8.11 0.21 -0.99
C LEU A 95 8.80 -0.96 -1.71
N ILE A 96 9.16 -2.01 -0.97
CA ILE A 96 9.77 -3.22 -1.50
C ILE A 96 8.74 -4.14 -2.19
N TYR A 97 7.51 -4.20 -1.67
CA TYR A 97 6.43 -5.04 -2.20
C TYR A 97 6.15 -4.75 -3.67
N VAL A 98 6.06 -3.47 -4.04
CA VAL A 98 5.67 -3.02 -5.39
C VAL A 98 6.57 -3.63 -6.47
N PRO A 99 7.90 -3.40 -6.49
CA PRO A 99 8.76 -3.97 -7.53
C PRO A 99 8.76 -5.51 -7.52
N ILE A 100 8.76 -6.14 -6.33
CA ILE A 100 8.73 -7.60 -6.19
C ILE A 100 7.49 -8.21 -6.86
N TYR A 101 6.33 -7.60 -6.64
CA TYR A 101 5.07 -8.10 -7.19
C TYR A 101 5.00 -7.93 -8.70
N LEU A 102 5.46 -6.79 -9.23
CA LEU A 102 5.51 -6.53 -10.67
C LEU A 102 6.48 -7.49 -11.39
N LEU A 103 7.63 -7.79 -10.78
CA LEU A 103 8.59 -8.78 -11.28
C LEU A 103 8.08 -10.23 -11.16
N GLY A 104 7.11 -10.48 -10.29
CA GLY A 104 6.48 -11.79 -10.13
C GLY A 104 7.27 -12.75 -9.24
N LEU A 105 7.97 -12.23 -8.23
CA LEU A 105 8.77 -13.01 -7.28
C LEU A 105 7.85 -13.54 -6.13
N PRO A 106 7.47 -14.83 -6.12
CA PRO A 106 6.29 -15.31 -5.38
C PRO A 106 6.46 -15.40 -3.86
N TYR A 107 7.67 -15.65 -3.35
CA TYR A 107 7.92 -15.79 -1.91
C TYR A 107 8.24 -14.46 -1.24
N LEU A 108 9.02 -13.62 -1.91
CA LEU A 108 9.44 -12.33 -1.36
C LEU A 108 8.27 -11.38 -1.17
N ARG A 109 7.22 -11.47 -2.02
CA ARG A 109 6.01 -10.66 -1.86
C ARG A 109 5.28 -10.98 -0.54
N THR A 110 5.27 -12.25 -0.14
CA THR A 110 4.58 -12.69 1.08
C THR A 110 5.31 -12.20 2.31
N ILE A 111 6.64 -12.31 2.32
CA ILE A 111 7.49 -11.81 3.42
C ILE A 111 7.30 -10.30 3.57
N SER A 112 7.35 -9.57 2.45
CA SER A 112 7.13 -8.13 2.44
C SER A 112 5.71 -7.77 2.91
N PHE A 113 4.67 -8.46 2.45
CA PHE A 113 3.31 -8.24 2.93
C PHE A 113 3.19 -8.47 4.45
N LEU A 114 3.74 -9.57 4.97
CA LEU A 114 3.70 -9.89 6.39
C LEU A 114 4.42 -8.85 7.24
N ALA A 115 5.58 -8.35 6.80
CA ALA A 115 6.29 -7.28 7.51
C ALA A 115 5.42 -6.01 7.65
N GLY A 116 4.71 -5.63 6.59
CA GLY A 116 3.81 -4.47 6.65
C GLY A 116 2.55 -4.72 7.48
N ALA A 117 2.00 -5.94 7.44
CA ALA A 117 0.88 -6.34 8.27
C ALA A 117 1.24 -6.31 9.76
N ILE A 118 2.40 -6.85 10.12
CA ILE A 118 2.94 -6.79 11.49
C ILE A 118 3.10 -5.33 11.92
N GLY A 119 3.68 -4.48 11.07
CA GLY A 119 3.83 -3.07 11.37
C GLY A 119 2.50 -2.38 11.69
N THR A 120 1.45 -2.68 10.94
CA THR A 120 0.09 -2.15 11.18
C THR A 120 -0.50 -2.68 12.50
N VAL A 121 -0.34 -3.99 12.77
CA VAL A 121 -0.84 -4.62 14.00
C VAL A 121 -0.18 -4.04 15.23
N LEU A 122 1.13 -3.75 15.20
CA LEU A 122 1.83 -3.13 16.33
C LEU A 122 1.18 -1.80 16.73
N ILE A 123 0.82 -0.96 15.76
CA ILE A 123 0.14 0.31 16.04
C ILE A 123 -1.23 0.07 16.69
N TYR A 124 -2.01 -0.89 16.18
CA TYR A 124 -3.29 -1.24 16.80
C TYR A 124 -3.16 -1.76 18.23
N LEU A 125 -2.13 -2.55 18.52
CA LEU A 125 -1.88 -3.07 19.86
C LEU A 125 -1.53 -1.94 20.84
N GLU A 126 -0.72 -0.98 20.43
CA GLU A 126 -0.40 0.21 21.24
C GLU A 126 -1.65 1.04 21.53
N ILE A 127 -2.52 1.24 20.52
CA ILE A 127 -3.80 1.92 20.71
C ILE A 127 -4.69 1.16 21.71
N ALA A 128 -4.82 -0.16 21.54
CA ALA A 128 -5.64 -0.98 22.42
C ALA A 128 -5.13 -0.99 23.87
N GLY A 129 -3.80 -1.04 24.06
CA GLY A 129 -3.16 -0.95 25.36
C GLY A 129 -3.41 0.38 26.05
N ALA A 130 -3.32 1.49 25.31
CA ALA A 130 -3.57 2.83 25.86
C ALA A 130 -5.03 3.08 26.26
N ILE A 131 -6.01 2.49 25.55
CA ILE A 131 -7.44 2.62 25.88
C ILE A 131 -7.84 1.76 27.10
N SER A 132 -7.09 0.69 27.37
CA SER A 132 -7.39 -0.25 28.45
C SER A 132 -6.76 0.14 29.80
N ALA A 133 -5.95 1.20 29.82
CA ALA A 133 -5.27 1.73 30.99
C ALA A 133 -6.05 2.87 31.65
#